data_AF-A0A6C2DTY0-F1
#
_entry.id   AF-A0A6C2DTY0-F1
#
_cell.length_a   1.000
_cell.length_b   1.000
_cell.length_c   1.000
_cell.angle_alpha   90.00
_cell.angle_beta   90.00
_cell.angle_gamma   90.00
#
_symmetry.space_group_name_H-M   'P 1'
#
loop_
_entity.id
_entity.type
_entity.pdbx_description
1 polymer ?
#
loop_
_entity_poly.entity_id
_entity_poly.type
_entity_poly.pdbx_seq_one_letter_code
_entity_poly.pdbx_strand_id
1 'polypeptide(L)'
;MMNIEHEYFEQTGKYEAFEGICLVDTFELAEAKQLSLALFSTENTKRVERQKQSPIFVIIGNPPYNAYQSEDLNNRNRKYPTMDKRVSETYSKDSKATNKNALSDPYVKAIRWASDRIGDEESIVAFVTNNSLINDLAFDGVRKNLENGFDQGYIFDLGGNVRKKPKLSETKNNVFGIQVGVSVNIFVRKR
;
A
#
# COMPACT_ATOMS: atom_id res chain seq x y z
N MET A 1 2.73 14.85 -13.24
CA MET A 1 1.71 14.69 -14.30
C MET A 1 2.35 14.54 -15.67
N MET A 2 3.43 15.30 -15.95
CA MET A 2 4.13 15.30 -17.24
C MET A 2 4.70 13.95 -17.67
N ASN A 3 5.20 13.09 -16.79
CA ASN A 3 5.90 11.86 -17.21
C ASN A 3 5.03 10.87 -17.99
N ILE A 4 3.77 10.64 -17.57
CA ILE A 4 2.88 9.69 -18.27
C ILE A 4 2.47 10.25 -19.63
N GLU A 5 2.10 11.53 -19.68
CA GLU A 5 1.68 12.21 -20.90
C GLU A 5 2.85 12.38 -21.89
N HIS A 6 4.05 12.61 -21.36
CA HIS A 6 5.29 12.72 -22.14
C HIS A 6 5.68 11.38 -22.74
N GLU A 7 5.69 10.30 -21.95
CA GLU A 7 5.98 8.95 -22.47
C GLU A 7 4.94 8.53 -23.52
N TYR A 8 3.65 8.83 -23.28
CA TYR A 8 2.61 8.59 -24.30
C TYR A 8 2.88 9.35 -25.59
N PHE A 9 3.29 10.62 -25.49
CA PHE A 9 3.67 11.42 -26.65
C PHE A 9 4.90 10.85 -27.37
N GLU A 10 5.94 10.42 -26.67
CA GLU A 10 7.14 9.83 -27.28
C GLU A 10 6.82 8.53 -28.03
N GLN A 11 5.92 7.71 -27.50
CA GLN A 11 5.54 6.43 -28.10
C GLN A 11 4.56 6.57 -29.26
N THR A 12 3.64 7.55 -29.21
CA THR A 12 2.54 7.66 -30.18
C THR A 12 2.67 8.83 -31.15
N GLY A 13 3.56 9.78 -30.86
CA GLY A 13 3.68 11.06 -31.57
C GLY A 13 2.50 12.02 -31.36
N LYS A 14 1.57 11.72 -30.44
CA LYS A 14 0.37 12.53 -30.17
C LYS A 14 0.26 12.87 -28.70
N TYR A 15 -0.02 14.14 -28.42
CA TYR A 15 -0.24 14.57 -27.04
C TYR A 15 -1.69 14.34 -26.65
N GLU A 16 -1.90 13.61 -25.56
CA GLU A 16 -3.19 13.46 -24.90
C GLU A 16 -3.00 13.59 -23.38
N ALA A 17 -3.89 14.33 -22.74
CA ALA A 17 -3.86 14.50 -21.29
C ALA A 17 -4.30 13.20 -20.59
N PHE A 18 -3.63 12.86 -19.49
CA PHE A 18 -3.97 11.64 -18.76
C PHE A 18 -5.12 11.90 -17.78
N GLU A 19 -6.35 11.56 -18.18
CA GLU A 19 -7.54 11.73 -17.34
C GLU A 19 -7.63 10.74 -16.17
N GLY A 20 -6.83 9.66 -16.18
CA GLY A 20 -6.90 8.59 -15.19
C GLY A 20 -6.27 8.95 -13.83
N ILE A 21 -5.46 10.01 -13.75
CA ILE A 21 -4.85 10.43 -12.49
C ILE A 21 -5.82 11.23 -11.64
N CYS A 22 -5.92 10.85 -10.38
CA CYS A 22 -6.68 11.54 -9.35
C CYS A 22 -5.71 12.10 -8.31
N LEU A 23 -5.86 13.38 -7.97
CA LEU A 23 -5.15 13.97 -6.84
C LEU A 23 -5.97 13.73 -5.58
N VAL A 24 -5.55 12.74 -4.77
CA VAL A 24 -6.32 12.33 -3.58
C VAL A 24 -5.46 11.56 -2.58
N ASP A 25 -5.86 11.61 -1.30
CA ASP A 25 -5.39 10.68 -0.27
C ASP A 25 -6.27 9.41 -0.32
N THR A 26 -5.69 8.30 -0.79
CA THR A 26 -6.40 7.02 -1.01
C THR A 26 -7.03 6.47 0.27
N PHE A 27 -6.42 6.67 1.44
CA PHE A 27 -7.01 6.21 2.71
C PHE A 27 -8.13 7.13 3.18
N GLU A 28 -8.02 8.43 2.93
CA GLU A 28 -9.09 9.39 3.25
C GLU A 28 -10.35 9.12 2.41
N LEU A 29 -10.21 8.59 1.19
CA LEU A 29 -11.36 8.15 0.40
C LEU A 29 -12.17 7.02 1.04
N ALA A 30 -11.53 6.19 1.86
CA ALA A 30 -12.24 5.13 2.59
C ALA A 30 -13.00 5.67 3.81
N GLU A 31 -12.71 6.88 4.27
CA GLU A 31 -13.40 7.49 5.41
C GLU A 31 -14.80 8.01 5.01
N ALA A 32 -15.76 7.88 5.92
CA ALA A 32 -17.12 8.40 5.70
C ALA A 32 -17.16 9.93 5.56
N LYS A 33 -16.18 10.62 6.15
CA LYS A 33 -16.04 12.08 6.10
C LYS A 33 -14.90 12.46 5.15
N GLN A 34 -15.19 12.52 3.86
CA GLN A 34 -14.23 12.92 2.81
C GLN A 34 -14.02 14.43 2.82
N LEU A 35 -13.31 14.94 3.82
CA LEU A 35 -13.01 16.37 3.99
C LEU A 35 -12.25 16.96 2.80
N SER A 36 -11.38 16.17 2.17
CA SER A 36 -10.56 16.58 1.02
C SER A 36 -11.34 16.75 -0.30
N LEU A 37 -12.45 16.03 -0.54
CA LEU A 37 -13.21 16.15 -1.79
C LEU A 37 -13.86 17.52 -1.97
N ALA A 38 -14.19 18.19 -0.88
CA ALA A 38 -14.70 19.56 -0.90
C ALA A 38 -13.63 20.61 -1.26
N LEU A 39 -12.34 20.26 -1.17
CA LEU A 39 -11.20 21.14 -1.44
C LEU A 39 -10.62 20.98 -2.85
N PHE A 40 -11.07 19.97 -3.60
CA PHE A 40 -10.59 19.72 -4.96
C PHE A 40 -11.43 20.41 -6.03
N SER A 41 -10.83 20.61 -7.21
CA SER A 41 -11.56 21.10 -8.38
C SER A 41 -12.68 20.14 -8.76
N THR A 42 -13.77 20.66 -9.32
CA THR A 42 -14.90 19.87 -9.82
C THR A 42 -14.45 18.76 -10.78
N GLU A 43 -13.41 19.03 -11.56
CA GLU A 43 -12.85 18.05 -12.50
C GLU A 43 -12.15 16.89 -11.78
N ASN A 44 -11.31 17.18 -10.77
CA ASN A 44 -10.66 16.13 -9.98
C ASN A 44 -11.69 15.29 -9.21
N THR A 45 -12.72 15.92 -8.65
CA THR A 45 -13.83 15.23 -7.98
C THR A 45 -14.54 14.27 -8.92
N LYS A 46 -14.82 14.67 -10.17
CA LYS A 46 -15.41 13.77 -11.18
C LYS A 46 -14.50 12.58 -11.51
N ARG A 47 -13.19 12.79 -11.61
CA ARG A 47 -12.22 11.70 -11.85
C ARG A 47 -12.19 10.71 -10.68
N VAL A 48 -12.20 11.21 -9.44
CA VAL A 48 -12.25 10.37 -8.23
C VAL A 48 -13.53 9.54 -8.18
N GLU A 49 -14.70 10.13 -8.44
CA GLU A 49 -15.97 9.39 -8.47
C GLU A 49 -15.99 8.32 -9.55
N ARG A 50 -15.46 8.62 -10.76
CA ARG A 50 -15.28 7.63 -11.82
C ARG A 50 -14.38 6.47 -11.38
N GLN A 51 -13.27 6.77 -10.69
CA GLN A 51 -12.34 5.74 -10.19
C GLN A 51 -12.97 4.87 -9.09
N LYS A 52 -13.75 5.46 -8.18
CA LYS A 52 -14.46 4.70 -7.12
C LYS A 52 -15.44 3.68 -7.70
N GLN A 53 -16.16 4.05 -8.76
CA GLN A 53 -17.16 3.20 -9.41
C GLN A 53 -16.56 2.17 -10.37
N SER A 54 -15.31 2.36 -10.79
CA SER A 54 -14.66 1.46 -11.75
C SER A 54 -14.39 0.08 -11.13
N PRO A 55 -14.61 -1.02 -11.85
CA PRO A 55 -14.12 -2.32 -11.41
C PRO A 55 -12.59 -2.32 -11.46
N ILE A 56 -11.93 -2.55 -10.31
CA ILE A 56 -10.47 -2.60 -10.22
C ILE A 56 -10.06 -4.07 -10.08
N PHE A 57 -9.35 -4.55 -11.10
CA PHE A 57 -8.82 -5.92 -11.17
C PHE A 57 -7.30 -5.95 -10.94
N VAL A 58 -6.60 -4.82 -11.04
CA VAL A 58 -5.17 -4.73 -10.76
C VAL A 58 -4.88 -3.53 -9.87
N ILE A 59 -4.18 -3.75 -8.76
CA ILE A 59 -3.63 -2.71 -7.90
C ILE A 59 -2.11 -2.92 -7.82
N ILE A 60 -1.34 -1.94 -8.31
CA ILE A 60 0.12 -1.96 -8.25
C ILE A 60 0.65 -0.73 -7.53
N GLY A 61 1.79 -0.86 -6.84
CA GLY A 61 2.43 0.30 -6.22
C GLY A 61 3.60 0.02 -5.30
N ASN A 62 4.18 1.10 -4.81
CA ASN A 62 5.22 1.13 -3.77
C ASN A 62 4.66 1.96 -2.61
N PRO A 63 3.75 1.40 -1.78
CA PRO A 63 3.13 2.13 -0.69
C PRO A 63 4.18 2.69 0.28
N PRO A 64 3.90 3.79 0.98
CA PRO A 64 4.84 4.37 1.92
C PRO A 64 5.13 3.41 3.09
N TYR A 65 6.40 3.38 3.55
CA TYR A 65 6.83 2.63 4.73
C TYR A 65 7.24 3.58 5.82
N ASN A 66 6.54 3.58 6.96
CA ASN A 66 6.99 4.33 8.12
C ASN A 66 6.38 3.79 9.43
N ALA A 67 6.86 2.64 9.91
CA ALA A 67 6.45 2.06 11.18
C ALA A 67 6.86 2.87 12.42
N TYR A 68 7.94 3.68 12.33
CA TYR A 68 8.56 4.32 13.50
C TYR A 68 8.51 5.84 13.38
N GLN A 69 7.78 6.44 14.32
CA GLN A 69 7.64 7.89 14.47
C GLN A 69 9.00 8.53 14.73
N SER A 70 9.32 9.62 14.03
CA SER A 70 10.23 10.63 14.58
C SER A 70 9.52 11.36 15.72
N GLU A 71 10.23 11.78 16.76
CA GLU A 71 9.67 12.56 17.89
C GLU A 71 9.04 13.89 17.48
N ASP A 72 9.25 14.32 16.21
CA ASP A 72 8.60 15.47 15.60
C ASP A 72 7.07 15.34 15.55
N LEU A 73 6.40 16.23 16.28
CA LEU A 73 4.94 16.38 16.28
C LEU A 73 4.35 16.63 14.89
N ASN A 74 5.14 17.22 13.98
CA ASN A 74 4.75 17.50 12.59
C ASN A 74 4.79 16.27 11.67
N ASN A 75 5.39 15.16 12.11
CA ASN A 75 5.58 13.96 11.28
C ASN A 75 4.83 12.74 11.83
N ARG A 76 3.76 12.99 12.60
CA ARG A 76 2.88 11.92 13.08
C ARG A 76 2.13 11.34 11.89
N ASN A 77 2.16 10.01 11.75
CA ASN A 77 1.32 9.31 10.78
C ASN A 77 -0.12 9.80 10.91
N ARG A 78 -0.68 10.29 9.79
CA ARG A 78 -2.07 10.73 9.73
C ARG A 78 -2.96 9.58 10.20
N LYS A 79 -3.90 9.89 11.09
CA LYS A 79 -4.84 8.89 11.60
C LYS A 79 -5.93 8.68 10.54
N TYR A 80 -6.23 7.42 10.28
CA TYR A 80 -7.27 7.01 9.33
C TYR A 80 -8.20 6.07 10.09
N PRO A 81 -9.16 6.59 10.88
CA PRO A 81 -9.95 5.79 11.81
C PRO A 81 -10.63 4.58 11.18
N THR A 82 -11.11 4.71 9.94
CA THR A 82 -11.73 3.61 9.20
C THR A 82 -10.70 2.54 8.85
N MET A 83 -9.56 2.93 8.28
CA MET A 83 -8.49 1.97 7.96
C MET A 83 -7.86 1.34 9.20
N ASP A 84 -7.65 2.13 10.25
CA ASP A 84 -7.15 1.68 11.55
C ASP A 84 -8.10 0.64 12.17
N LYS A 85 -9.42 0.89 12.07
CA LYS A 85 -10.45 -0.07 12.50
C LYS A 85 -10.42 -1.35 11.67
N ARG A 86 -10.34 -1.25 10.34
CA ARG A 86 -10.25 -2.43 9.45
C ARG A 86 -9.03 -3.29 9.76
N VAL A 87 -7.87 -2.69 9.97
CA VAL A 87 -6.65 -3.40 10.40
C VAL A 87 -6.83 -4.05 11.77
N SER A 88 -7.47 -3.34 12.71
CA SER A 88 -7.76 -3.87 14.05
C SER A 88 -8.67 -5.11 14.02
N GLU A 89 -9.76 -5.03 13.28
CA GLU A 89 -10.80 -6.08 13.20
C GLU A 89 -10.34 -7.33 12.42
N THR A 90 -9.30 -7.19 11.60
CA THR A 90 -8.75 -8.27 10.77
C THR A 90 -7.38 -8.71 11.31
N TYR A 91 -6.32 -8.02 10.90
CA TYR A 91 -4.94 -8.39 11.16
C TYR A 91 -4.58 -8.41 12.64
N SER A 92 -4.95 -7.35 13.38
CA SER A 92 -4.62 -7.29 14.81
C SER A 92 -5.39 -8.33 15.60
N LYS A 93 -6.68 -8.54 15.29
CA LYS A 93 -7.52 -9.54 15.95
C LYS A 93 -6.97 -10.97 15.77
N ASP A 94 -6.51 -11.29 14.56
CA ASP A 94 -5.98 -12.61 14.22
C ASP A 94 -4.53 -12.85 14.68
N SER A 95 -3.79 -11.79 15.02
CA SER A 95 -2.40 -11.89 15.46
C SER A 95 -2.26 -12.40 16.90
N LYS A 96 -1.34 -13.34 17.11
CA LYS A 96 -0.96 -13.87 18.43
C LYS A 96 0.12 -13.02 19.13
N ALA A 97 0.73 -12.07 18.44
CA ALA A 97 1.77 -11.22 19.03
C ALA A 97 1.21 -10.34 20.15
N THR A 98 1.93 -10.18 21.25
CA THR A 98 1.54 -9.21 22.29
C THR A 98 1.74 -7.78 21.81
N ASN A 99 2.86 -7.51 21.13
CA ASN A 99 3.16 -6.20 20.55
C ASN A 99 2.73 -6.18 19.07
N LYS A 100 1.75 -5.33 18.75
CA LYS A 100 1.16 -5.18 17.41
C LYS A 100 1.42 -3.80 16.79
N ASN A 101 2.33 -3.01 17.36
CA ASN A 101 2.58 -1.63 16.91
C ASN A 101 2.99 -1.55 15.43
N ALA A 102 3.70 -2.56 14.92
CA ALA A 102 4.12 -2.64 13.53
C ALA A 102 2.94 -2.71 12.53
N LEU A 103 1.75 -3.14 12.96
CA LEU A 103 0.55 -3.18 12.11
C LEU A 103 -0.02 -1.79 11.80
N SER A 104 0.45 -0.75 12.50
CA SER A 104 0.05 0.64 12.22
C SER A 104 0.80 1.28 11.03
N ASP A 105 1.81 0.59 10.48
CA ASP A 105 2.59 1.07 9.34
C ASP A 105 1.68 1.30 8.11
N PRO A 106 1.80 2.45 7.41
CA PRO A 106 0.99 2.76 6.23
C PRO A 106 0.94 1.66 5.15
N TYR A 107 2.00 0.87 4.93
CA TYR A 107 1.92 -0.21 3.92
C TYR A 107 0.97 -1.33 4.33
N VAL A 108 0.76 -1.56 5.63
CA VAL A 108 -0.22 -2.53 6.13
C VAL A 108 -1.62 -2.06 5.81
N LYS A 109 -1.88 -0.76 5.95
CA LYS A 109 -3.14 -0.13 5.53
C LYS A 109 -3.32 -0.20 4.03
N ALA A 110 -2.25 -0.02 3.25
CA ALA A 110 -2.29 -0.17 1.79
C ALA A 110 -2.70 -1.59 1.37
N ILE A 111 -2.11 -2.62 2.00
CA ILE A 111 -2.52 -4.01 1.77
C ILE A 111 -4.00 -4.20 2.15
N ARG A 112 -4.41 -3.75 3.35
CA ARG A 112 -5.81 -3.89 3.79
C ARG A 112 -6.80 -3.19 2.86
N TRP A 113 -6.47 -1.97 2.44
CA TRP A 113 -7.28 -1.18 1.51
C TRP A 113 -7.38 -1.87 0.15
N ALA A 114 -6.26 -2.37 -0.37
CA ALA A 114 -6.24 -3.07 -1.66
C ALA A 114 -7.10 -4.34 -1.60
N SER A 115 -6.93 -5.17 -0.56
CA SER A 115 -7.76 -6.36 -0.33
C SER A 115 -9.24 -6.03 -0.21
N ASP A 116 -9.60 -4.91 0.44
CA ASP A 116 -11.00 -4.48 0.54
C ASP A 116 -11.52 -3.94 -0.80
N ARG A 117 -10.67 -3.27 -1.58
CA ARG A 117 -11.04 -2.63 -2.85
C ARG A 117 -11.29 -3.61 -3.99
N ILE A 118 -10.54 -4.71 -4.03
CA ILE A 118 -10.72 -5.79 -5.01
C ILE A 118 -11.93 -6.68 -4.67
N GLY A 119 -12.32 -6.76 -3.39
CA GLY A 119 -13.42 -7.61 -2.95
C GLY A 119 -13.22 -9.07 -3.36
N ASP A 120 -14.31 -9.70 -3.82
CA ASP A 120 -14.34 -11.10 -4.24
C ASP A 120 -14.07 -11.37 -5.72
N GLU A 121 -13.66 -10.34 -6.46
CA GLU A 121 -13.41 -10.44 -7.89
C GLU A 121 -12.01 -10.98 -8.23
N GLU A 122 -11.91 -11.57 -9.41
CA GLU A 122 -10.63 -11.97 -10.00
C GLU A 122 -9.72 -10.75 -10.13
N SER A 123 -8.56 -10.81 -9.47
CA SER A 123 -7.73 -9.63 -9.28
C SER A 123 -6.29 -9.94 -8.89
N ILE A 124 -5.41 -8.94 -9.08
CA ILE A 124 -4.00 -8.98 -8.72
C ILE A 124 -3.65 -7.75 -7.88
N VAL A 125 -3.01 -7.97 -6.75
CA VAL A 125 -2.39 -6.91 -5.93
C VAL A 125 -0.88 -7.12 -5.93
N ALA A 126 -0.13 -6.18 -6.48
CA ALA A 126 1.33 -6.23 -6.53
C ALA A 126 1.95 -5.02 -5.84
N PHE A 127 2.57 -5.26 -4.69
CA PHE A 127 3.26 -4.22 -3.93
C PHE A 127 4.72 -4.56 -3.71
N VAL A 128 5.57 -3.56 -3.90
CA VAL A 128 6.83 -3.53 -3.16
C VAL A 128 6.46 -3.19 -1.72
N THR A 129 7.01 -3.88 -0.71
CA THR A 129 6.79 -3.55 0.70
C THR A 129 8.03 -3.76 1.57
N ASN A 130 8.00 -3.24 2.80
CA ASN A 130 8.90 -3.69 3.86
C ASN A 130 8.80 -5.21 4.05
N ASN A 131 9.94 -5.91 4.11
CA ASN A 131 9.99 -7.36 4.22
C ASN A 131 9.68 -7.92 5.62
N SER A 132 9.41 -7.07 6.61
CA SER A 132 8.90 -7.49 7.92
C SER A 132 7.62 -8.33 7.81
N LEU A 133 6.79 -8.10 6.77
CA LEU A 133 5.58 -8.89 6.49
C LEU A 133 5.84 -10.41 6.48
N ILE A 134 7.00 -10.83 5.97
CA ILE A 134 7.32 -12.24 5.71
C ILE A 134 7.51 -13.01 7.01
N ASN A 135 8.35 -12.48 7.91
CA ASN A 135 8.90 -13.25 9.02
C ASN A 135 8.60 -12.67 10.40
N ASP A 136 8.15 -11.41 10.49
CA ASP A 136 8.00 -10.76 11.78
C ASP A 136 6.71 -11.22 12.49
N LEU A 137 6.78 -11.37 13.81
CA LEU A 137 5.75 -12.06 14.60
C LEU A 137 4.43 -11.29 14.59
N ALA A 138 4.47 -9.96 14.62
CA ALA A 138 3.29 -9.10 14.62
C ALA A 138 2.43 -9.24 13.35
N PHE A 139 2.99 -9.77 12.26
CA PHE A 139 2.32 -9.88 10.96
C PHE A 139 1.69 -11.24 10.71
N ASP A 140 1.68 -12.14 11.70
CA ASP A 140 1.03 -13.45 11.59
C ASP A 140 -0.45 -13.36 11.23
N GLY A 141 -1.18 -12.42 11.83
CA GLY A 141 -2.57 -12.13 11.47
C GLY A 141 -2.74 -11.60 10.04
N VAL A 142 -1.77 -10.80 9.55
CA VAL A 142 -1.77 -10.31 8.16
C VAL A 142 -1.61 -11.49 7.20
N ARG A 143 -0.60 -12.35 7.43
CA ARG A 143 -0.36 -13.54 6.61
C ARG A 143 -1.57 -14.47 6.56
N LYS A 144 -2.20 -14.73 7.71
CA LYS A 144 -3.44 -15.51 7.78
C LYS A 144 -4.57 -14.90 6.93
N ASN A 145 -4.74 -13.58 6.97
CA ASN A 145 -5.78 -12.91 6.18
C ASN A 145 -5.46 -12.92 4.69
N LEU A 146 -4.18 -12.81 4.30
CA LEU A 146 -3.75 -12.92 2.92
C LEU A 146 -3.98 -14.34 2.37
N GLU A 147 -3.63 -15.35 3.14
CA GLU A 147 -3.87 -16.77 2.80
C GLU A 147 -5.37 -17.07 2.61
N ASN A 148 -6.23 -16.48 3.44
CA ASN A 148 -7.69 -16.65 3.30
C ASN A 148 -8.31 -15.81 2.19
N GLY A 149 -7.69 -14.70 1.81
CA GLY A 149 -8.25 -13.71 0.88
C GLY A 149 -7.77 -13.86 -0.56
N PHE A 150 -6.73 -14.65 -0.81
CA PHE A 150 -6.11 -14.82 -2.12
C PHE A 150 -5.74 -16.29 -2.36
N ASP A 151 -5.87 -16.74 -3.60
CA ASP A 151 -5.59 -18.11 -4.00
C ASP A 151 -4.09 -18.38 -4.17
N GLN A 152 -3.31 -17.35 -4.52
CA GLN A 152 -1.86 -17.47 -4.71
C GLN A 152 -1.13 -16.24 -4.19
N GLY A 153 0.02 -16.47 -3.56
CA GLY A 153 0.96 -15.43 -3.13
C GLY A 153 2.37 -15.72 -3.63
N TYR A 154 2.96 -14.77 -4.35
CA TYR A 154 4.35 -14.80 -4.78
C TYR A 154 5.12 -13.72 -4.01
N ILE A 155 6.09 -14.16 -3.20
CA ILE A 155 6.87 -13.28 -2.33
C ILE A 155 8.33 -13.39 -2.72
N PHE A 156 8.91 -12.28 -3.15
CA PHE A 156 10.32 -12.14 -3.49
C PHE A 156 11.00 -11.29 -2.41
N ASP A 157 11.66 -11.93 -1.44
CA ASP A 157 12.44 -11.23 -0.42
C ASP A 157 13.75 -10.73 -1.04
N LEU A 158 13.87 -9.40 -1.18
CA LEU A 158 15.08 -8.76 -1.70
C LEU A 158 16.14 -8.56 -0.61
N GLY A 159 15.84 -8.90 0.64
CA GLY A 159 16.76 -8.74 1.76
C GLY A 159 17.00 -7.27 2.08
N GLY A 160 18.26 -6.90 2.33
CA GLY A 160 18.65 -5.50 2.57
C GLY A 160 18.27 -4.94 3.96
N ASN A 161 17.86 -5.78 4.92
CA ASN A 161 17.56 -5.35 6.28
C ASN A 161 18.83 -5.20 7.11
N VAL A 162 19.34 -3.97 7.17
CA VAL A 162 20.59 -3.60 7.86
C VAL A 162 20.49 -3.84 9.37
N ARG A 163 19.31 -3.62 9.96
CA ARG A 163 19.09 -3.75 11.40
C ARG A 163 19.24 -5.20 11.88
N LYS A 164 18.85 -6.18 11.05
CA LYS A 164 18.98 -7.61 11.38
C LYS A 164 20.36 -8.17 11.06
N LYS A 165 21.08 -7.60 10.08
CA LYS A 165 22.40 -8.08 9.64
C LYS A 165 23.37 -6.91 9.40
N PRO A 166 23.87 -6.27 10.46
CA PRO A 166 24.71 -5.07 10.35
C PRO A 166 26.06 -5.34 9.66
N LYS A 167 26.59 -6.57 9.74
CA LYS A 167 27.87 -6.95 9.11
C LYS A 167 27.78 -7.20 7.60
N LEU A 168 26.58 -7.37 7.04
CA LEU A 168 26.33 -7.64 5.62
C LEU A 168 25.86 -6.39 4.84
N SER A 169 25.77 -5.24 5.52
CA SER A 169 24.98 -4.12 5.04
C SER A 169 25.76 -2.81 5.04
N GLU A 170 26.49 -2.57 3.95
CA GLU A 170 26.44 -1.23 3.39
C GLU A 170 25.03 -1.06 2.77
N THR A 171 24.43 0.13 2.85
CA THR A 171 23.16 0.46 2.18
C THR A 171 23.16 0.16 0.68
N LYS A 172 24.33 -0.09 0.09
CA LYS A 172 24.52 -0.59 -1.28
C LYS A 172 23.80 -1.91 -1.57
N ASN A 173 23.59 -2.76 -0.57
CA ASN A 173 22.89 -4.04 -0.74
C ASN A 173 21.36 -3.93 -0.59
N ASN A 174 20.84 -2.72 -0.37
CA ASN A 174 19.41 -2.44 -0.36
C ASN A 174 19.00 -1.77 -1.67
N VAL A 175 17.95 -2.26 -2.33
CA VAL A 175 17.50 -1.78 -3.64
C VAL A 175 17.06 -0.31 -3.65
N PHE A 176 16.78 0.28 -2.48
CA PHE A 176 16.43 1.69 -2.34
C PHE A 176 17.45 2.49 -1.49
N GLY A 177 18.58 1.89 -1.11
CA GLY A 177 19.57 2.56 -0.24
C GLY A 177 19.08 2.83 1.18
N ILE A 178 18.01 2.16 1.64
CA ILE A 178 17.40 2.34 2.97
C ILE A 178 17.81 1.22 3.94
N GLN A 179 17.49 1.39 5.22
CA GLN A 179 17.87 0.45 6.28
C GLN A 179 16.92 -0.74 6.46
N VAL A 180 15.66 -0.58 6.07
CA VAL A 180 14.64 -1.65 6.18
C VAL A 180 14.74 -2.59 4.99
N GLY A 181 14.49 -3.87 5.22
CA GLY A 181 14.49 -4.84 4.13
C GLY A 181 13.28 -4.68 3.23
N VAL A 182 13.40 -5.11 1.99
CA VAL A 182 12.40 -4.91 0.93
C VAL A 182 11.97 -6.25 0.36
N SER A 183 10.70 -6.35 -0.01
CA SER A 183 10.15 -7.50 -0.71
C SER A 183 9.19 -7.05 -1.80
N VAL A 184 9.10 -7.82 -2.89
CA VAL A 184 8.02 -7.70 -3.87
C VAL A 184 6.99 -8.77 -3.56
N ASN A 185 5.73 -8.37 -3.40
CA ASN A 185 4.64 -9.24 -3.00
C ASN A 185 3.53 -9.14 -4.05
N ILE A 186 3.19 -10.27 -4.65
CA ILE A 186 2.12 -10.38 -5.64
C ILE A 186 1.09 -11.36 -5.10
N PHE A 187 -0.13 -10.88 -4.90
CA PHE A 187 -1.27 -11.67 -4.47
C PHE A 187 -2.28 -11.77 -5.61
N VAL A 188 -2.68 -12.99 -5.93
CA VAL A 188 -3.61 -13.29 -7.03
C VAL A 188 -4.85 -13.93 -6.46
N ARG A 189 -6.01 -13.38 -6.81
CA ARG A 189 -7.31 -13.95 -6.55
C ARG A 189 -7.93 -14.42 -7.87
N LYS A 190 -8.41 -15.66 -7.89
CA LYS A 190 -9.05 -16.33 -9.02
C LYS A 190 -10.54 -16.48 -8.74
N ARG A 191 -11.31 -16.67 -9.81
CA ARG A 191 -12.72 -17.05 -9.75
C ARG A 191 -12.91 -18.53 -9.42
#